data_AF-A0A0S7Z3B5-F1
#
_entry.id   AF-A0A0S7Z3B5-F1
#
_cell.length_a   1.000
_cell.length_b   1.000
_cell.length_c   1.000
_cell.angle_alpha   90.00
_cell.angle_beta   90.00
_cell.angle_gamma   90.00
#
_symmetry.space_group_name_H-M   'P 1'
#
loop_
_entity.id
_entity.type
_entity.pdbx_description
1 polymer ?
#
loop_
_entity_poly.entity_id
_entity_poly.type
_entity_poly.pdbx_seq_one_letter_code
_entity_poly.pdbx_strand_id
1 'polypeptide(L)' 'MPAIASLEELKAIDMALKKFKEEYPEAYGKFAQFFKDNRKIGYKNIIKLMIGEATPEKLKGTG' A
#
# COMPACT_ATOMS: atom_id res chain seq x y z
N MET A 1 2.55 17.03 -2.93
CA MET A 1 3.88 16.70 -3.49
C MET A 1 3.66 15.95 -4.80
N PRO A 2 4.33 16.32 -5.89
CA PRO A 2 4.35 15.51 -7.11
C PRO A 2 4.97 14.14 -6.80
N ALA A 3 4.54 13.11 -7.52
CA ALA A 3 5.10 11.78 -7.35
C ALA A 3 6.60 11.78 -7.69
N ILE A 4 7.40 11.09 -6.88
CA ILE A 4 8.82 10.84 -7.17
C ILE A 4 8.95 9.89 -8.38
N ALA A 5 7.96 9.02 -8.58
CA ALA A 5 7.87 8.10 -9.70
C ALA A 5 7.62 8.84 -11.02
N SER A 6 8.23 8.32 -12.09
CA SER A 6 8.00 8.77 -13.46
C SER A 6 6.55 8.52 -13.91
N LEU A 7 6.12 9.24 -14.94
CA LEU A 7 4.79 9.05 -15.53
C LEU A 7 4.57 7.61 -16.02
N GLU A 8 5.61 6.95 -16.53
CA GLU A 8 5.55 5.58 -17.01
C GLU A 8 5.33 4.60 -15.86
N GLU A 9 6.04 4.75 -14.74
CA GLU A 9 5.81 3.95 -13.53
C GLU A 9 4.39 4.13 -12.98
N LEU A 10 3.86 5.36 -13.00
CA LEU A 10 2.49 5.62 -12.58
C LEU A 10 1.46 4.93 -13.48
N LYS A 11 1.68 4.93 -14.80
CA LYS A 11 0.82 4.21 -15.76
C LYS A 11 0.87 2.70 -15.57
N ALA A 12 2.06 2.15 -15.33
CA ALA A 12 2.24 0.72 -15.10
C ALA A 12 1.47 0.27 -13.84
N ILE A 13 1.56 1.04 -12.75
CA ILE A 13 0.82 0.75 -11.51
C ILE A 13 -0.69 0.92 -11.69
N ASP A 14 -1.16 1.95 -12.40
CA ASP A 14 -2.59 2.10 -12.70
C ASP A 14 -3.16 0.88 -13.44
N MET A 15 -2.44 0.39 -14.45
CA MET A 15 -2.85 -0.80 -15.20
C MET A 15 -2.85 -2.07 -14.33
N ALA A 16 -1.83 -2.25 -13.48
CA ALA A 16 -1.77 -3.37 -12.54
C ALA A 16 -2.91 -3.33 -11.52
N LEU A 17 -3.24 -2.15 -10.98
CA LEU A 17 -4.34 -1.97 -10.03
C LEU A 17 -5.70 -2.25 -10.68
N LYS A 18 -5.91 -1.84 -11.94
CA LYS A 18 -7.13 -2.17 -12.70
C LYS A 18 -7.30 -3.68 -12.85
N LYS A 19 -6.25 -4.37 -13.30
CA LYS A 19 -6.28 -5.83 -13.44
C LYS A 19 -6.54 -6.52 -12.10
N PHE A 20 -5.90 -6.08 -11.03
CA PHE A 20 -6.10 -6.65 -9.70
C PHE A 20 -7.52 -6.43 -9.17
N LYS A 21 -8.13 -5.27 -9.48
CA LYS A 21 -9.53 -4.98 -9.16
C LYS A 21 -10.50 -5.88 -9.94
N GLU A 22 -10.20 -6.18 -11.19
CA GLU A 22 -11.02 -7.09 -12.01
C GLU A 22 -10.91 -8.54 -11.52
N GLU A 23 -9.71 -8.97 -11.11
CA GLU A 23 -9.47 -10.34 -10.64
C GLU A 23 -10.05 -10.59 -9.23
N TYR A 24 -9.98 -9.60 -8.33
CA TYR A 24 -10.47 -9.71 -6.95
C TYR A 24 -11.23 -8.46 -6.50
N PRO A 25 -12.45 -8.21 -7.00
CA PRO A 25 -13.18 -6.97 -6.75
C PRO A 25 -13.48 -6.72 -5.27
N GLU A 26 -13.89 -7.76 -4.53
CA GLU A 26 -14.21 -7.64 -3.11
C GLU A 26 -12.96 -7.42 -2.25
N ALA A 27 -11.90 -8.18 -2.51
CA ALA A 27 -10.63 -8.03 -1.80
C ALA A 27 -10.02 -6.65 -2.07
N TYR A 28 -10.02 -6.22 -3.33
CA TYR A 28 -9.56 -4.89 -3.73
C TYR A 28 -10.28 -3.79 -2.95
N GLY A 29 -11.62 -3.87 -2.84
CA GLY A 29 -12.41 -2.92 -2.07
C GLY A 29 -12.01 -2.86 -0.59
N LYS A 30 -11.86 -4.03 0.05
CA LYS A 30 -11.43 -4.12 1.46
C LYS A 30 -10.02 -3.56 1.66
N PHE A 31 -9.06 -3.91 0.79
CA PHE A 31 -7.70 -3.40 0.86
C PHE A 31 -7.64 -1.89 0.60
N ALA A 32 -8.33 -1.38 -0.43
CA ALA A 32 -8.37 0.04 -0.73
C ALA A 32 -8.92 0.86 0.45
N GLN A 33 -9.98 0.36 1.10
CA GLN A 33 -10.55 0.98 2.30
C GLN A 33 -9.57 0.89 3.49
N PHE A 34 -8.96 -0.26 3.73
CA PHE A 34 -7.94 -0.44 4.77
C PHE A 34 -6.77 0.54 4.61
N PHE A 35 -6.20 0.67 3.42
CA PHE A 35 -5.12 1.64 3.17
C PHE A 35 -5.60 3.08 3.32
N LYS A 36 -6.85 3.39 2.94
CA LYS A 36 -7.44 4.73 3.10
C LYS A 36 -7.60 5.12 4.57
N ASP A 37 -8.08 4.21 5.41
CA ASP A 37 -8.32 4.47 6.85
C ASP A 37 -7.00 4.56 7.64
N ASN A 38 -5.95 3.90 7.15
CA ASN A 38 -4.65 3.83 7.82
C ASN A 38 -3.58 4.73 7.19
N ARG A 39 -3.95 5.72 6.35
CA ARG A 39 -3.01 6.64 5.67
C ARG A 39 -1.98 7.27 6.62
N LYS A 40 -2.38 7.56 7.88
CA LYS A 40 -1.52 8.14 8.93
C LYS A 40 -0.31 7.28 9.30
N ILE A 41 -0.39 5.95 9.10
CA ILE A 41 0.69 5.01 9.43
C ILE A 41 1.76 5.02 8.34
N GLY A 42 1.41 5.41 7.11
CA GLY A 42 2.28 5.43 5.94
C GLY A 42 2.37 4.07 5.25
N TYR A 43 2.28 4.09 3.92
CA TYR A 43 2.25 2.87 3.08
C TYR A 43 3.43 1.93 3.37
N LYS A 44 4.66 2.46 3.47
CA LYS A 44 5.88 1.69 3.76
C LYS A 44 5.77 0.87 5.05
N ASN A 45 5.21 1.44 6.11
CA ASN A 45 5.07 0.78 7.41
C ASN A 45 4.02 -0.33 7.36
N ILE A 46 2.90 -0.10 6.65
CA ILE A 46 1.88 -1.12 6.43
C ILE A 46 2.46 -2.31 5.66
N ILE A 47 3.24 -2.06 4.60
CA ILE A 47 3.88 -3.13 3.83
C ILE A 47 4.86 -3.92 4.69
N LYS A 48 5.71 -3.26 5.48
CA LYS A 48 6.65 -3.95 6.39
C LYS A 48 5.93 -4.89 7.37
N LEU A 49 4.80 -4.47 7.92
CA LEU A 49 3.98 -5.32 8.79
C LEU A 49 3.34 -6.47 8.01
N MET A 50 2.81 -6.19 6.82
CA MET A 50 2.10 -7.17 5.99
C MET A 50 3.02 -8.32 5.50
N ILE A 51 4.28 -8.01 5.18
CA ILE A 51 5.27 -9.01 4.72
C ILE A 51 6.11 -9.59 5.88
N GLY A 52 5.85 -9.18 7.13
CA GLY A 52 6.59 -9.65 8.31
C GLY A 52 8.01 -9.10 8.45
N GLU A 53 8.38 -8.06 7.70
CA GLU A 53 9.72 -7.44 7.77
C GLU A 53 9.93 -6.67 9.09
N ALA A 54 8.85 -6.17 9.70
CA ALA A 54 8.92 -5.47 10.97
C ALA A 54 7.75 -5.83 11.90
N THR A 55 7.95 -5.56 13.19
CA THR A 55 6.90 -5.58 14.21
C THR A 55 6.49 -4.15 14.56
N PRO A 56 5.29 -3.92 15.14
CA PRO A 56 4.87 -2.60 15.60
C PRO A 56 5.87 -1.96 16.57
N GLU A 57 6.48 -2.75 17.46
CA GLU A 57 7.48 -2.30 18.43
C GLU A 57 8.73 -1.74 17.75
N LYS A 58 9.26 -2.45 16.74
CA LYS A 58 10.39 -1.99 15.93
C LYS A 58 10.08 -0.71 15.15
N LEU A 59 8.87 -0.58 14.61
CA LEU A 59 8.47 0.62 13.86
C LEU A 59 8.24 1.84 14.75
N LYS A 60 7.76 1.63 15.98
CA LYS A 60 7.58 2.70 16.97
C LYS A 60 8.91 3.18 17.56
N GLY A 61 10.01 2.47 17.30
CA GLY A 61 11.33 2.78 17.86
C GLY A 61 11.46 2.45 19.35
N THR A 62 10.58 1.58 19.87
CA THR A 62 10.79 0.95 21.18
C THR A 62 11.70 -0.27 20.97
N GLY A 63 13.00 0.01 20.88
CA GLY A 63 14.10 -0.94 20.75
C GLY A 63 15.41 -0.24 21.03
#